data_AF-A0A7N2RB91-F1
#
_entry.id   AF-A0A7N2RB91-F1
#
_cell.length_a   1.000
_cell.length_b   1.000
_cell.length_c   1.000
_cell.angle_alpha   90.00
_cell.angle_beta   90.00
_cell.angle_gamma   90.00
#
_symmetry.space_group_name_H-M   'P 1'
#
loop_
_entity.id
_entity.type
_entity.pdbx_description
1 polymer ?
#
loop_
_entity_poly.entity_id
_entity_poly.type
_entity_poly.pdbx_seq_one_letter_code
_entity_poly.pdbx_strand_id
1 'polypeptide(L)'
;MARNEEKAQSMLNRFITLKAEEKKKPKERRPFLASECRDLAEADKWRQQIMREIGRKVAEIQNEGLGEHRLRDLNDEINKLIREKSHWERRIVELGGPNYAKHAPKMTDLEGNIVDVPNPSGRGPGYRYFGAAKKLPGVRELFEKPPELRKRRTRYDIYKRIDASYYGYRDDEDGVLERVEGPAEEKMRAEALEEWRRVEEVRREAKKAVKSGEVVSVVKEVLFEGMEEEVEEEEKRKREKLEKEEMEREGRREFVAHVPLPDDKEIERMVLEKKKIELLSKYVSDGLLEEQTEAKAMLNIQRSSSGDEDHLGRGRDSVYGVRERQPREQRKSERVDVVSDSEQRATKPESFRVGVKTKDIAKFFTTLLDSSNKAAERLKCVAN
;
A
#
# COMPACT_ATOMS: atom_id res chain seq x y z
N MET A 1 -2.91 43.05 -59.67
CA MET A 1 -1.70 42.21 -59.48
C MET A 1 -2.14 40.75 -59.53
N ALA A 2 -1.49 39.92 -60.35
CA ALA A 2 -1.78 38.48 -60.45
C ALA A 2 -1.64 37.78 -59.08
N ARG A 3 -2.43 36.72 -58.85
CA ARG A 3 -2.34 35.94 -57.60
C ARG A 3 -0.97 35.26 -57.49
N ASN A 4 -0.51 34.99 -56.28
CA ASN A 4 0.81 34.37 -56.05
C ASN A 4 0.96 33.02 -56.75
N GLU A 5 -0.14 32.26 -56.90
CA GLU A 5 -0.16 31.00 -57.64
C GLU A 5 0.14 31.20 -59.14
N GLU A 6 -0.49 32.20 -59.77
CA GLU A 6 -0.24 32.53 -61.19
C GLU A 6 1.19 33.03 -61.40
N LYS A 7 1.70 33.86 -60.46
CA LYS A 7 3.09 34.30 -60.47
C LYS A 7 4.03 33.10 -60.36
N ALA A 8 3.79 32.18 -59.43
CA ALA A 8 4.59 30.97 -59.27
C ALA A 8 4.56 30.07 -60.52
N GLN A 9 3.44 30.04 -61.24
CA GLN A 9 3.28 29.29 -62.48
C GLN A 9 3.83 29.99 -63.74
N SER A 10 4.33 31.22 -63.64
CA SER A 10 4.93 31.90 -64.79
C SER A 10 6.10 31.09 -65.38
N MET A 11 6.29 31.19 -66.70
CA MET A 11 7.35 30.46 -67.42
C MET A 11 8.74 30.68 -66.83
N LEU A 12 9.04 31.91 -66.41
CA LEU A 12 10.31 32.25 -65.76
C LEU A 12 10.47 31.53 -64.42
N ASN A 13 9.43 31.53 -63.58
CA ASN A 13 9.52 30.86 -62.28
C ASN A 13 9.61 29.34 -62.44
N ARG A 14 8.87 28.74 -63.38
CA ARG A 14 9.03 27.32 -63.74
C ARG A 14 10.44 27.00 -64.23
N PHE A 15 11.04 27.86 -65.05
CA PHE A 15 12.41 27.69 -65.52
C PHE A 15 13.43 27.82 -64.38
N ILE A 16 13.27 28.79 -63.48
CA ILE A 16 14.12 28.96 -62.30
C ILE A 16 14.00 27.75 -61.38
N THR A 17 12.79 27.22 -61.14
CA THR A 17 12.61 26.01 -60.33
C THR A 17 13.29 24.81 -60.99
N LEU A 18 13.16 24.64 -62.30
CA LEU A 18 13.75 23.53 -63.04
C LEU A 18 15.28 23.60 -63.02
N LYS A 19 15.86 24.79 -63.22
CA LYS A 19 17.31 25.02 -63.08
C LYS A 19 17.81 24.80 -61.65
N ALA A 20 17.00 25.16 -60.65
CA ALA A 20 17.32 24.90 -59.25
C ALA A 20 17.21 23.40 -58.90
N GLU A 21 16.31 22.67 -59.54
CA GLU A 21 16.16 21.22 -59.41
C GLU A 21 17.29 20.46 -60.09
N GLU A 22 17.76 20.90 -61.27
CA GLU A 22 18.96 20.34 -61.93
C GLU A 22 20.22 20.44 -61.05
N LYS A 23 20.34 21.51 -60.26
CA LYS A 23 21.46 21.69 -59.31
C LYS A 23 21.30 20.84 -58.04
N LYS A 24 20.08 20.35 -57.74
CA LYS A 24 19.82 19.51 -56.58
C LYS A 24 20.00 18.05 -56.97
N LYS A 25 20.63 17.28 -56.08
CA LYS A 25 20.62 15.82 -56.20
C LYS A 25 19.16 15.31 -56.20
N PRO A 26 18.85 14.23 -56.93
CA PRO A 26 17.52 13.64 -56.92
C PRO A 26 17.09 13.35 -55.48
N LYS A 27 15.78 13.43 -55.22
CA LYS A 27 15.22 13.09 -53.89
C LYS A 27 15.47 11.62 -53.61
N GLU A 28 16.57 11.33 -52.93
CA GLU A 28 16.89 10.00 -52.46
C GLU A 28 15.76 9.52 -51.53
N ARG A 29 15.28 8.31 -51.78
CA ARG A 29 14.38 7.64 -50.85
C ARG A 29 15.22 6.95 -49.80
N ARG A 30 14.73 6.97 -48.56
CA ARG A 30 15.33 6.20 -47.48
C ARG A 30 15.37 4.71 -47.85
N PRO A 31 16.48 4.01 -47.61
CA PRO A 31 16.54 2.56 -47.74
C PRO A 31 15.51 1.87 -46.84
N PHE A 32 15.05 0.69 -47.25
CA PHE A 32 14.08 -0.09 -46.47
C PHE A 32 14.75 -0.72 -45.23
N LEU A 33 15.97 -1.23 -45.41
CA LEU A 33 16.77 -1.83 -44.35
C LEU A 33 17.85 -0.85 -43.87
N ALA A 34 17.86 -0.56 -42.57
CA ALA A 34 18.89 0.29 -41.97
C ALA A 34 20.30 -0.31 -42.09
N SER A 35 20.42 -1.65 -42.16
CA SER A 35 21.70 -2.36 -42.27
C SER A 35 22.46 -2.08 -43.58
N GLU A 36 21.76 -1.64 -44.63
CA GLU A 36 22.37 -1.33 -45.93
C GLU A 36 23.23 -0.05 -45.86
N CYS A 37 22.88 0.90 -45.00
CA CYS A 37 23.66 2.12 -44.81
C CYS A 37 24.96 1.83 -44.05
N ARG A 38 26.09 2.26 -44.62
CA ARG A 38 27.43 2.14 -44.02
C ARG A 38 28.01 3.47 -43.55
N ASP A 39 27.42 4.58 -44.00
CA ASP A 39 27.84 5.92 -43.59
C ASP A 39 27.01 6.44 -42.40
N LEU A 40 27.69 7.07 -41.46
CA LEU A 40 27.10 7.67 -40.27
C LEU A 40 26.25 8.91 -40.61
N ALA A 41 26.75 9.77 -41.50
CA ALA A 41 26.06 11.02 -41.83
C ALA A 41 24.74 10.77 -42.57
N GLU A 42 24.74 9.80 -43.48
CA GLU A 42 23.50 9.32 -44.12
C GLU A 42 22.51 8.73 -43.13
N ALA A 43 22.97 7.89 -42.19
CA ALA A 43 22.10 7.29 -41.18
C ALA A 43 21.42 8.37 -40.29
N ASP A 44 22.17 9.39 -39.88
CA ASP A 44 21.63 10.54 -39.14
C ASP A 44 20.65 11.37 -39.98
N LYS A 45 20.92 11.58 -41.28
CA LYS A 45 20.00 12.24 -42.22
C LYS A 45 18.66 11.50 -42.29
N TRP A 46 18.68 10.18 -42.42
CA TRP A 46 17.45 9.37 -42.47
C TRP A 46 16.69 9.37 -41.14
N ARG A 47 17.39 9.31 -40.01
CA ARG A 47 16.79 9.47 -38.69
C ARG A 47 16.06 10.80 -38.56
N GLN A 48 16.71 11.91 -38.95
CA GLN A 48 16.10 13.24 -38.91
C GLN A 48 14.89 13.35 -39.84
N GLN A 49 14.94 12.75 -41.02
CA GLN A 49 13.79 12.71 -41.92
C GLN A 49 12.60 12.00 -41.26
N ILE A 50 12.81 10.84 -40.63
CA ILE A 50 11.77 10.11 -39.90
C ILE A 50 11.19 10.98 -38.77
N MET A 51 12.04 11.68 -38.00
CA MET A 51 11.59 12.60 -36.95
C MET A 51 10.69 13.73 -37.49
N ARG A 52 10.99 14.28 -38.67
CA ARG A 52 10.15 15.31 -39.32
C ARG A 52 8.83 14.74 -39.81
N GLU A 53 8.83 13.52 -40.35
CA GLU A 53 7.61 12.81 -40.76
C GLU A 53 6.71 12.52 -39.55
N ILE A 54 7.29 12.04 -38.44
CA ILE A 54 6.57 11.86 -37.17
C ILE A 54 5.99 13.20 -36.72
N GLY A 55 6.78 14.27 -36.68
CA GLY A 55 6.30 15.58 -36.24
C GLY A 55 5.10 16.09 -37.05
N ARG A 56 5.10 15.92 -38.38
CA ARG A 56 3.96 16.29 -39.23
C ARG A 56 2.71 15.47 -38.93
N LYS A 57 2.85 14.14 -38.77
CA LYS A 57 1.70 13.27 -38.46
C LYS A 57 1.18 13.48 -37.04
N VAL A 58 2.07 13.72 -36.07
CA VAL A 58 1.66 14.08 -34.70
C VAL A 58 0.83 15.35 -34.73
N ALA A 59 1.24 16.38 -35.47
CA ALA A 59 0.46 17.60 -35.63
C ALA A 59 -0.92 17.34 -36.29
N GLU A 60 -0.99 16.43 -37.26
CA GLU A 60 -2.25 16.03 -37.90
C GLU A 60 -3.19 15.31 -36.90
N ILE A 61 -2.66 14.42 -36.05
CA ILE A 61 -3.44 13.66 -35.04
C ILE A 61 -3.96 14.55 -33.91
N GLN A 62 -3.34 15.68 -33.60
CA GLN A 62 -3.87 16.59 -32.56
C GLN A 62 -5.23 17.19 -32.94
N ASN A 63 -5.61 17.16 -34.22
CA ASN A 63 -6.91 17.64 -34.67
C ASN A 63 -8.00 16.61 -34.36
N GLU A 64 -8.80 16.87 -33.33
CA GLU A 64 -9.92 15.99 -32.90
C GLU A 64 -11.06 15.89 -33.93
N GLY A 65 -11.13 16.84 -34.87
CA GLY A 65 -12.11 16.83 -35.96
C GLY A 65 -11.78 15.87 -37.10
N LEU A 66 -10.62 15.20 -37.09
CA LEU A 66 -10.35 14.11 -38.02
C LEU A 66 -11.21 12.90 -37.65
N GLY A 67 -11.86 12.28 -38.65
CA GLY A 67 -12.66 11.09 -38.42
C GLY A 67 -11.87 9.96 -37.76
N GLU A 68 -12.55 9.14 -36.96
CA GLU A 68 -11.94 8.10 -36.14
C GLU A 68 -11.03 7.14 -36.93
N HIS A 69 -11.46 6.69 -38.11
CA HIS A 69 -10.65 5.80 -38.95
C HIS A 69 -9.32 6.43 -39.35
N ARG A 70 -9.35 7.71 -39.74
CA ARG A 70 -8.14 8.44 -40.11
C ARG A 70 -7.20 8.60 -38.93
N LEU A 71 -7.73 8.82 -37.72
CA LEU A 71 -6.91 8.87 -36.50
C LEU A 71 -6.23 7.53 -36.22
N ARG A 72 -6.91 6.39 -36.44
CA ARG A 72 -6.33 5.04 -36.30
C ARG A 72 -5.20 4.81 -37.29
N ASP A 73 -5.43 5.11 -38.58
CA ASP A 73 -4.42 4.96 -39.63
C ASP A 73 -3.18 5.81 -39.35
N LEU A 74 -3.38 7.09 -38.99
CA LEU A 74 -2.27 7.97 -38.63
C LEU A 74 -1.50 7.46 -37.42
N ASN A 75 -2.19 6.90 -36.42
CA ASN A 75 -1.55 6.36 -35.23
C ASN A 75 -0.69 5.11 -35.56
N ASP A 76 -1.19 4.22 -36.41
CA ASP A 76 -0.43 3.07 -36.93
C ASP A 76 0.78 3.50 -37.73
N GLU A 77 0.62 4.50 -38.59
CA GLU A 77 1.71 5.07 -39.37
C GLU A 77 2.80 5.70 -38.49
N ILE A 78 2.43 6.41 -37.43
CA ILE A 78 3.41 6.96 -36.47
C ILE A 78 4.12 5.83 -35.73
N ASN A 79 3.39 4.81 -35.28
CA ASN A 79 3.99 3.66 -34.61
C ASN A 79 4.97 2.91 -35.52
N LYS A 80 4.65 2.78 -36.81
CA LYS A 80 5.56 2.25 -37.82
C LYS A 80 6.84 3.09 -37.93
N LEU A 81 6.70 4.41 -38.03
CA LEU A 81 7.85 5.33 -38.10
C LEU A 81 8.72 5.30 -36.83
N ILE A 82 8.14 5.12 -35.65
CA ILE A 82 8.90 5.01 -34.39
C ILE A 82 9.71 3.71 -34.32
N ARG A 83 9.16 2.60 -34.82
CA ARG A 83 9.91 1.35 -34.95
C ARG A 83 11.06 1.51 -35.93
N GLU A 84 10.79 2.09 -37.11
CA GLU A 84 11.82 2.43 -38.10
C GLU A 84 12.92 3.32 -37.51
N LYS A 85 12.56 4.40 -36.80
CA LYS A 85 13.50 5.26 -36.06
C LYS A 85 14.39 4.43 -35.13
N SER A 86 13.81 3.49 -34.40
CA SER A 86 14.57 2.64 -33.47
C SER A 86 15.58 1.73 -34.19
N HIS A 87 15.26 1.24 -35.40
CA HIS A 87 16.21 0.51 -36.24
C HIS A 87 17.36 1.42 -36.71
N TRP A 88 17.06 2.63 -37.14
CA TRP A 88 18.08 3.61 -37.52
C TRP A 88 18.95 4.05 -36.34
N GLU A 89 18.37 4.26 -35.16
CA GLU A 89 19.14 4.59 -33.94
C GLU A 89 20.06 3.45 -33.52
N ARG A 90 19.62 2.19 -33.64
CA ARG A 90 20.49 1.04 -33.41
C ARG A 90 21.63 1.01 -34.43
N ARG A 91 21.34 1.26 -35.71
CA ARG A 91 22.35 1.30 -36.77
C ARG A 91 23.40 2.38 -36.53
N ILE A 92 22.99 3.57 -36.11
CA ILE A 92 23.92 4.66 -35.79
C ILE A 92 24.86 4.23 -34.66
N VAL A 93 24.35 3.55 -33.63
CA VAL A 93 25.17 3.00 -32.55
C VAL A 93 26.13 1.92 -33.05
N GLU A 94 25.69 1.01 -33.93
CA GLU A 94 26.55 -0.02 -34.55
C GLU A 94 27.70 0.59 -35.38
N LEU A 95 27.44 1.71 -36.06
CA LEU A 95 28.43 2.45 -36.83
C LEU A 95 29.36 3.33 -35.95
N GLY A 96 29.19 3.31 -34.62
CA GLY A 96 30.00 4.07 -33.68
C GLY A 96 29.53 5.51 -33.39
N GLY A 97 28.29 5.83 -33.77
CA GLY A 97 27.68 7.14 -33.55
C GLY A 97 27.01 7.31 -32.17
N PRO A 98 26.41 8.49 -31.92
CA PRO A 98 25.76 8.81 -30.65
C PRO A 98 24.55 7.92 -30.33
N ASN A 99 24.38 7.56 -29.06
CA ASN A 99 23.24 6.76 -28.62
C ASN A 99 22.03 7.65 -28.29
N TYR A 100 21.22 7.92 -29.31
CA TYR A 100 20.01 8.73 -29.16
C TYR A 100 18.90 8.09 -28.31
N ALA A 101 18.87 6.76 -28.18
CA ALA A 101 17.85 6.08 -27.40
C ALA A 101 17.99 6.35 -25.88
N LYS A 102 19.22 6.55 -25.40
CA LYS A 102 19.49 6.87 -23.99
C LYS A 102 19.08 8.31 -23.62
N HIS A 103 19.23 9.24 -24.56
CA HIS A 103 18.94 10.66 -24.35
C HIS A 103 17.53 11.05 -24.78
N ALA A 104 16.74 10.12 -25.31
CA ALA A 104 15.35 10.39 -25.65
C ALA A 104 14.56 10.61 -24.36
N PRO A 105 13.93 11.78 -24.17
CA PRO A 105 12.99 11.95 -23.07
C PRO A 105 11.90 10.88 -23.22
N LYS A 106 11.53 10.23 -22.10
CA LYS A 106 10.34 9.37 -22.10
C LYS A 106 9.18 10.27 -22.55
N MET A 107 8.57 9.93 -23.68
CA MET A 107 7.50 10.72 -24.28
C MET A 107 6.28 10.64 -23.36
N THR A 108 6.18 11.60 -22.44
CA THR A 108 5.00 11.92 -21.64
C THR A 108 4.24 13.03 -22.35
N ASP A 109 2.91 13.01 -22.31
CA ASP A 109 2.14 14.13 -22.88
C ASP A 109 2.31 15.41 -22.06
N LEU A 110 1.74 16.51 -22.58
CA LEU A 110 1.49 17.74 -21.84
C LEU A 110 0.73 17.50 -20.51
N GLU A 111 -0.04 16.41 -20.41
CA GLU A 111 -0.79 16.00 -19.23
C GLU A 111 -0.01 15.05 -18.30
N GLY A 112 1.27 14.77 -18.61
CA GLY A 112 2.11 13.89 -17.78
C GLY A 112 1.70 12.42 -17.77
N ASN A 113 0.71 12.03 -18.58
CA ASN A 113 0.26 10.65 -18.70
C ASN A 113 1.22 9.81 -19.55
N ILE A 114 1.35 8.55 -19.16
CA ILE A 114 2.13 7.56 -19.88
C ILE A 114 1.36 7.24 -21.17
N VAL A 115 1.98 7.52 -22.31
CA VAL A 115 1.40 7.36 -23.66
C VAL A 115 1.43 5.89 -24.12
N ASP A 116 2.22 5.06 -23.43
CA ASP A 116 2.41 3.64 -23.72
C ASP A 116 1.33 2.78 -23.06
N VAL A 117 0.68 1.93 -23.85
CA VAL A 117 0.00 0.76 -23.30
C VAL A 117 1.07 -0.29 -22.99
N PRO A 118 1.25 -0.73 -21.72
CA PRO A 118 2.21 -1.77 -21.39
C PRO A 118 1.94 -3.02 -22.23
N ASN A 119 2.98 -3.54 -22.90
CA ASN A 119 2.83 -4.78 -23.66
C ASN A 119 2.49 -5.92 -22.68
N PRO A 120 1.37 -6.66 -22.87
CA PRO A 120 1.00 -7.77 -21.99
C PRO A 120 2.09 -8.85 -21.87
N SER A 121 2.94 -8.97 -22.89
CA SER A 121 4.05 -9.93 -22.93
C SER A 121 5.33 -9.41 -22.25
N GLY A 122 5.37 -8.15 -21.81
CA GLY A 122 6.55 -7.52 -21.19
C GLY A 122 7.76 -7.38 -22.13
N ARG A 123 7.66 -7.85 -23.37
CA ARG A 123 8.77 -7.92 -24.33
C ARG A 123 8.65 -6.80 -25.35
N GLY A 124 9.40 -5.71 -25.12
CA GLY A 124 9.58 -4.61 -26.07
C GLY A 124 8.60 -3.44 -25.93
N PRO A 125 8.80 -2.37 -26.72
CA PRO A 125 7.98 -1.15 -26.65
C PRO A 125 6.52 -1.46 -26.99
N GLY A 126 5.61 -1.01 -26.13
CA GLY A 126 4.17 -1.18 -26.33
C GLY A 126 3.62 -0.39 -27.51
N TYR A 127 2.37 -0.69 -27.87
CA TYR A 127 1.64 0.13 -28.82
C TYR A 127 1.30 1.48 -28.16
N ARG A 128 1.48 2.56 -28.91
CA ARG A 128 1.41 3.93 -28.40
C ARG A 128 0.27 4.66 -29.10
N TYR A 129 -0.52 5.40 -28.35
CA TYR A 129 -1.59 6.25 -28.90
C TYR A 129 -1.19 7.71 -28.77
N PHE A 130 -1.35 8.53 -29.81
CA PHE A 130 -0.98 9.95 -29.78
C PHE A 130 -2.20 10.86 -29.81
N GLY A 131 -2.16 12.02 -29.14
CA GLY A 131 -3.15 13.10 -29.27
C GLY A 131 -4.61 12.61 -29.24
N ALA A 132 -5.40 13.00 -30.25
CA ALA A 132 -6.81 12.61 -30.37
C ALA A 132 -7.04 11.10 -30.48
N ALA A 133 -6.05 10.31 -30.91
CA ALA A 133 -6.18 8.86 -30.98
C ALA A 133 -6.39 8.21 -29.60
N LYS A 134 -6.07 8.90 -28.50
CA LYS A 134 -6.35 8.45 -27.12
C LYS A 134 -7.82 8.57 -26.73
N LYS A 135 -8.53 9.52 -27.36
CA LYS A 135 -9.94 9.79 -27.09
C LYS A 135 -10.86 8.84 -27.85
N LEU A 136 -10.30 7.99 -28.72
CA LEU A 136 -11.06 6.99 -29.47
C LEU A 136 -11.78 6.03 -28.52
N PRO A 137 -13.00 5.60 -28.88
CA PRO A 137 -13.74 4.60 -28.11
C PRO A 137 -12.93 3.30 -27.99
N GLY A 138 -12.96 2.68 -26.80
CA GLY A 138 -12.16 1.50 -26.44
C GLY A 138 -10.68 1.78 -26.11
N VAL A 139 -10.04 2.77 -26.74
CA VAL A 139 -8.68 3.20 -26.35
C VAL A 139 -8.72 4.08 -25.11
N ARG A 140 -9.72 4.96 -25.04
CA ARG A 140 -9.94 5.88 -23.94
C ARG A 140 -10.04 5.16 -22.60
N GLU A 141 -10.73 4.03 -22.56
CA GLU A 141 -10.89 3.19 -21.37
C GLU A 141 -9.56 2.61 -20.86
N LEU A 142 -8.58 2.37 -21.76
CA LEU A 142 -7.25 1.88 -21.37
C LEU A 142 -6.42 2.94 -20.64
N PHE A 143 -6.71 4.22 -20.88
CA PHE A 143 -5.97 5.35 -20.28
C PHE A 143 -6.73 6.05 -19.16
N GLU A 144 -8.05 5.90 -19.08
CA GLU A 144 -8.85 6.35 -17.94
C GLU A 144 -8.45 5.52 -16.72
N LYS A 145 -7.54 6.09 -15.91
CA LYS A 145 -7.19 5.51 -14.62
C LYS A 145 -8.47 5.30 -13.84
N PRO A 146 -8.71 4.10 -13.29
CA PRO A 146 -9.80 3.90 -12.34
C PRO A 146 -9.73 5.01 -11.30
N PRO A 147 -10.85 5.67 -10.97
CA PRO A 147 -10.84 6.75 -9.99
C PRO A 147 -10.12 6.25 -8.75
N GLU A 148 -9.04 6.94 -8.35
CA GLU A 148 -8.22 6.49 -7.23
C GLU A 148 -9.15 6.30 -6.03
N LEU A 149 -9.36 5.04 -5.64
CA LEU A 149 -10.19 4.71 -4.50
C LEU A 149 -9.57 5.46 -3.33
N ARG A 150 -10.33 6.40 -2.76
CA ARG A 150 -9.88 7.21 -1.62
C ARG A 150 -9.34 6.22 -0.59
N LYS A 151 -8.02 6.27 -0.35
CA LYS A 151 -7.37 5.38 0.61
C LYS A 151 -8.12 5.54 1.93
N ARG A 152 -8.69 4.46 2.45
CA ARG A 152 -9.27 4.47 3.79
C ARG A 152 -8.17 4.89 4.75
N ARG A 153 -8.50 5.72 5.73
CA ARG A 153 -7.53 6.16 6.74
C ARG A 153 -6.89 4.92 7.35
N THR A 154 -5.57 4.85 7.29
CA THR A 154 -4.87 3.72 7.92
C THR A 154 -4.97 3.86 9.44
N ARG A 155 -4.79 2.75 10.17
CA ARG A 155 -4.79 2.79 11.63
C ARG A 155 -3.78 3.81 12.18
N TYR A 156 -2.63 3.94 11.51
CA TYR A 156 -1.61 4.95 11.81
C TYR A 156 -2.11 6.39 11.62
N ASP A 157 -2.84 6.68 10.54
CA ASP A 157 -3.43 8.01 10.30
C ASP A 157 -4.57 8.38 11.28
N ILE A 158 -5.15 7.36 11.91
CA ILE A 158 -6.13 7.53 12.99
C ILE A 158 -5.37 7.83 14.28
N TYR A 159 -4.41 7.00 14.67
CA TYR A 159 -3.59 7.21 15.88
C TYR A 159 -2.81 8.52 15.86
N LYS A 160 -2.35 8.98 14.69
CA LYS A 160 -1.65 10.26 14.56
C LYS A 160 -2.53 11.48 14.92
N ARG A 161 -3.86 11.34 14.81
CA ARG A 161 -4.82 12.39 15.17
C ARG A 161 -5.45 12.19 16.54
N ILE A 162 -5.16 11.07 17.21
CA ILE A 162 -5.56 10.85 18.59
C ILE A 162 -4.52 11.58 19.44
N ASP A 163 -4.91 12.71 20.01
CA ASP A 163 -4.11 13.54 20.89
C ASP A 163 -4.40 13.22 22.36
N ALA A 164 -3.65 13.86 23.26
CA ALA A 164 -3.87 13.72 24.71
C ALA A 164 -5.31 14.10 25.12
N SER A 165 -5.95 14.99 24.36
CA SER A 165 -7.34 15.41 24.57
C SER A 165 -8.33 14.24 24.41
N TYR A 166 -8.09 13.29 23.50
CA TYR A 166 -8.93 12.08 23.39
C TYR A 166 -8.92 11.21 24.65
N TYR A 167 -7.82 11.24 25.42
CA TYR A 167 -7.68 10.51 26.68
C TYR A 167 -8.08 11.35 27.90
N GLY A 168 -8.66 12.55 27.72
CA GLY A 168 -9.17 13.37 28.80
C GLY A 168 -8.12 14.09 29.64
N TYR A 169 -6.84 14.07 29.25
CA TYR A 169 -5.74 14.73 29.99
C TYR A 169 -5.86 16.27 30.05
N ARG A 170 -6.83 16.87 29.35
CA ARG A 170 -7.07 18.33 29.35
C ARG A 170 -8.44 18.71 29.92
N ASP A 171 -9.27 17.74 30.30
CA ASP A 171 -10.62 18.00 30.80
C ASP A 171 -10.58 18.67 32.19
N ASP A 172 -9.52 18.40 32.97
CA ASP A 172 -9.27 19.04 34.27
C ASP A 172 -8.86 20.53 34.13
N GLU A 173 -8.35 20.95 32.95
CA GLU A 173 -7.89 22.32 32.69
C GLU A 173 -9.03 23.27 32.26
N ASP A 174 -10.20 22.75 31.91
CA ASP A 174 -11.33 23.55 31.44
C ASP A 174 -12.04 24.32 32.58
N GLY A 175 -11.69 24.04 33.85
CA GLY A 175 -12.21 24.72 35.04
C GLY A 175 -13.71 24.50 35.29
N VAL A 176 -14.36 23.64 34.50
CA VAL A 176 -15.75 23.23 34.69
C VAL A 176 -15.86 22.37 35.95
N LEU A 177 -14.89 21.49 36.18
CA LEU A 177 -14.85 20.60 37.33
C LEU A 177 -14.77 21.39 38.64
N GLU A 178 -13.83 22.33 38.73
CA GLU A 178 -13.63 23.21 39.90
C GLU A 178 -14.91 24.00 40.28
N ARG A 179 -15.67 24.47 39.28
CA ARG A 179 -16.94 25.18 39.51
C ARG A 179 -18.04 24.31 40.11
N VAL A 180 -18.02 23.01 39.83
CA VAL A 180 -19.04 22.06 40.31
C VAL A 180 -18.62 21.43 41.63
N GLU A 181 -17.34 21.10 41.78
CA GLU A 181 -16.80 20.46 42.98
C GLU A 181 -16.69 21.43 44.16
N GLY A 182 -16.28 22.69 43.95
CA GLY A 182 -16.16 23.69 45.02
C GLY A 182 -17.41 23.82 45.92
N PRO A 183 -18.62 24.09 45.37
CA PRO A 183 -19.82 24.19 46.19
C PRO A 183 -20.27 22.85 46.80
N ALA A 184 -19.88 21.71 46.22
CA ALA A 184 -20.17 20.40 46.78
C ALA A 184 -19.22 20.09 47.95
N GLU A 185 -17.93 20.40 47.81
CA GLU A 185 -16.92 20.24 48.85
C GLU A 185 -17.20 21.16 50.04
N GLU A 186 -17.59 22.41 49.81
CA GLU A 186 -17.98 23.34 50.87
C GLU A 186 -19.18 22.82 51.69
N LYS A 187 -20.17 22.20 51.03
CA LYS A 187 -21.31 21.57 51.71
C LYS A 187 -20.86 20.39 52.57
N MET A 188 -20.08 19.47 52.00
CA MET A 188 -19.56 18.32 52.76
C MET A 188 -18.68 18.77 53.93
N ARG A 189 -17.86 19.80 53.74
CA ARG A 189 -17.03 20.38 54.79
C ARG A 189 -17.88 21.05 55.88
N ALA A 190 -18.95 21.75 55.50
CA ALA A 190 -19.88 22.36 56.46
C ALA A 190 -20.60 21.30 57.30
N GLU A 191 -21.09 20.22 56.67
CA GLU A 191 -21.72 19.08 57.34
C GLU A 191 -20.74 18.40 58.31
N ALA A 192 -19.51 18.11 57.87
CA ALA A 192 -18.46 17.54 58.72
C ALA A 192 -18.10 18.46 59.91
N LEU A 193 -18.05 19.78 59.71
CA LEU A 193 -17.81 20.73 60.80
C LEU A 193 -18.98 20.81 61.79
N GLU A 194 -20.22 20.69 61.32
CA GLU A 194 -21.39 20.62 62.19
C GLU A 194 -21.41 19.34 63.01
N GLU A 195 -21.11 18.20 62.40
CA GLU A 195 -20.97 16.93 63.11
C GLU A 195 -19.84 16.99 64.13
N TRP A 196 -18.68 17.53 63.75
CA TRP A 196 -17.56 17.73 64.67
C TRP A 196 -17.94 18.64 65.85
N ARG A 197 -18.65 19.74 65.60
CA ARG A 197 -19.17 20.63 66.67
C ARG A 197 -20.16 19.93 67.59
N ARG A 198 -21.08 19.11 67.05
CA ARG A 198 -22.01 18.32 67.89
C ARG A 198 -21.25 17.33 68.76
N VAL A 199 -20.28 16.61 68.18
CA VAL A 199 -19.43 15.67 68.92
C VAL A 199 -18.59 16.39 69.97
N GLU A 200 -18.05 17.58 69.67
CA GLU A 200 -17.28 18.39 70.62
C GLU A 200 -18.17 18.90 71.76
N GLU A 201 -19.41 19.29 71.47
CA GLU A 201 -20.35 19.76 72.48
C GLU A 201 -20.78 18.64 73.42
N VAL A 202 -21.09 17.45 72.89
CA VAL A 202 -21.30 16.23 73.69
C VAL A 202 -20.06 15.89 74.51
N ARG A 203 -18.86 16.00 73.92
CA ARG A 203 -17.59 15.80 74.64
C ARG A 203 -17.39 16.84 75.75
N ARG A 204 -17.82 18.09 75.54
CA ARG A 204 -17.71 19.18 76.52
C ARG A 204 -18.72 19.02 77.65
N GLU A 205 -19.94 18.58 77.35
CA GLU A 205 -20.96 18.25 78.35
C GLU A 205 -20.54 17.03 79.18
N ALA A 206 -19.98 16.00 78.55
CA ALA A 206 -19.35 14.89 79.24
C ALA A 206 -18.19 15.35 80.14
N LYS A 207 -17.32 16.25 79.66
CA LYS A 207 -16.25 16.87 80.48
C LYS A 207 -16.77 17.73 81.63
N LYS A 208 -17.93 18.40 81.48
CA LYS A 208 -18.57 19.18 82.57
C LYS A 208 -19.25 18.28 83.60
N ALA A 209 -19.79 17.14 83.18
CA ALA A 209 -20.37 16.13 84.06
C ALA A 209 -19.29 15.37 84.86
N VAL A 210 -18.08 15.22 84.30
CA VAL A 210 -16.93 14.64 85.01
C VAL A 210 -16.22 15.71 85.83
N LYS A 211 -16.83 16.09 86.96
CA LYS A 211 -16.18 16.82 88.05
C LYS A 211 -15.54 15.83 89.04
N SER A 212 -14.75 14.90 88.51
CA SER A 212 -13.90 13.98 89.26
C SER A 212 -12.88 13.41 88.28
N GLY A 213 -11.65 13.89 88.36
CA GLY A 213 -10.62 13.62 87.37
C GLY A 213 -10.16 12.17 87.39
N GLU A 214 -10.60 11.37 86.41
CA GLU A 214 -9.94 10.10 86.07
C GLU A 214 -10.36 9.48 84.72
N VAL A 215 -10.75 10.26 83.68
CA VAL A 215 -11.14 9.64 82.38
C VAL A 215 -10.75 10.48 81.15
N VAL A 216 -9.56 11.06 81.13
CA VAL A 216 -9.08 11.85 79.96
C VAL A 216 -8.20 11.01 79.01
N SER A 217 -7.71 9.84 79.41
CA SER A 217 -6.84 8.99 78.57
C SER A 217 -7.61 8.20 77.49
N VAL A 218 -8.77 7.63 77.82
CA VAL A 218 -9.48 6.65 76.96
C VAL A 218 -10.04 7.26 75.67
N VAL A 219 -10.37 8.56 75.66
CA VAL A 219 -10.97 9.22 74.48
C VAL A 219 -9.93 9.59 73.40
N LYS A 220 -8.63 9.57 73.74
CA LYS A 220 -7.55 9.87 72.78
C LYS A 220 -7.07 8.62 72.01
N GLU A 221 -7.18 7.43 72.59
CA GLU A 221 -6.80 6.16 71.94
C GLU A 221 -7.81 5.75 70.84
N VAL A 222 -9.11 5.82 71.13
CA VAL A 222 -10.15 5.32 70.20
C VAL A 222 -10.28 6.15 68.91
N LEU A 223 -9.79 7.40 68.87
CA LEU A 223 -9.88 8.26 67.67
C LEU A 223 -8.64 8.18 66.76
N PHE A 224 -7.54 7.57 67.21
CA PHE A 224 -6.30 7.46 66.45
C PHE A 224 -6.18 6.10 65.75
N GLU A 225 -6.74 5.04 66.35
CA GLU A 225 -6.77 3.68 65.76
C GLU A 225 -7.51 3.63 64.43
N GLY A 226 -8.60 4.39 64.25
CA GLY A 226 -9.36 4.41 62.99
C GLY A 226 -8.64 5.08 61.81
N MET A 227 -7.65 5.95 62.05
CA MET A 227 -6.86 6.60 60.99
C MET A 227 -5.63 5.76 60.59
N GLU A 228 -5.04 5.01 61.51
CA GLU A 228 -3.92 4.11 61.19
C GLU A 228 -4.38 2.89 60.36
N GLU A 229 -5.58 2.37 60.60
CA GLU A 229 -6.16 1.28 59.80
C GLU A 229 -6.44 1.70 58.34
N GLU A 230 -6.92 2.93 58.10
CA GLU A 230 -7.16 3.45 56.74
C GLU A 230 -5.86 3.70 55.95
N VAL A 231 -4.80 4.16 56.63
CA VAL A 231 -3.48 4.37 56.01
C VAL A 231 -2.83 3.02 55.66
N GLU A 232 -2.96 1.99 56.50
CA GLU A 232 -2.47 0.64 56.18
C GLU A 232 -3.22 0.00 55.00
N GLU A 233 -4.54 0.18 54.91
CA GLU A 233 -5.37 -0.30 53.79
C GLU A 233 -4.98 0.38 52.46
N GLU A 234 -4.68 1.69 52.48
CA GLU A 234 -4.18 2.41 51.30
C GLU A 234 -2.79 1.93 50.87
N GLU A 235 -1.88 1.67 51.81
CA GLU A 235 -0.54 1.17 51.51
C GLU A 235 -0.59 -0.25 50.94
N LYS A 236 -1.46 -1.13 51.47
CA LYS A 236 -1.72 -2.47 50.91
C LYS A 236 -2.25 -2.38 49.48
N ARG A 237 -3.21 -1.48 49.21
CA ARG A 237 -3.73 -1.24 47.86
C ARG A 237 -2.70 -0.68 46.88
N LYS A 238 -1.82 0.21 47.33
CA LYS A 238 -0.71 0.74 46.51
C LYS A 238 0.30 -0.37 46.18
N ARG A 239 0.59 -1.24 47.13
CA ARG A 239 1.48 -2.39 46.95
C ARG A 239 0.91 -3.43 45.98
N GLU A 240 -0.38 -3.74 46.07
CA GLU A 240 -1.06 -4.65 45.13
C GLU A 240 -1.11 -4.08 43.70
N LYS A 241 -1.26 -2.75 43.54
CA LYS A 241 -1.20 -2.10 42.23
C LYS A 241 0.20 -2.17 41.64
N LEU A 242 1.24 -1.93 42.44
CA LEU A 242 2.63 -2.03 42.01
C LEU A 242 3.01 -3.47 41.62
N GLU A 243 2.55 -4.48 42.37
CA GLU A 243 2.75 -5.90 42.03
C GLU A 243 2.00 -6.30 40.74
N LYS A 244 0.80 -5.77 40.50
CA LYS A 244 0.09 -5.96 39.22
C LYS A 244 0.83 -5.32 38.05
N GLU A 245 1.30 -4.09 38.22
CA GLU A 245 2.07 -3.39 37.19
C GLU A 245 3.43 -4.06 36.93
N GLU A 246 4.08 -4.63 37.95
CA GLU A 246 5.29 -5.44 37.77
C GLU A 246 4.99 -6.76 37.06
N MET A 247 3.90 -7.46 37.39
CA MET A 247 3.50 -8.67 36.66
C MET A 247 3.15 -8.42 35.18
N GLU A 248 2.58 -7.25 34.86
CA GLU A 248 2.37 -6.81 33.47
C GLU A 248 3.69 -6.45 32.76
N ARG A 249 4.64 -5.83 33.48
CA ARG A 249 5.99 -5.49 32.96
C ARG A 249 6.86 -6.72 32.73
N GLU A 250 6.77 -7.74 33.58
CA GLU A 250 7.55 -8.98 33.50
C GLU A 250 7.06 -9.94 32.41
N GLY A 251 5.97 -9.62 31.69
CA GLY A 251 5.57 -10.36 30.49
C GLY A 251 5.33 -11.84 30.78
N ARG A 252 4.65 -12.16 31.89
CA ARG A 252 4.10 -13.51 32.08
C ARG A 252 3.10 -13.75 30.95
N ARG A 253 3.47 -14.65 30.04
CA ARG A 253 2.63 -15.10 28.94
C ARG A 253 1.31 -15.60 29.52
N GLU A 254 0.26 -14.80 29.38
CA GLU A 254 -1.10 -15.21 29.69
C GLU A 254 -1.37 -16.53 28.97
N PHE A 255 -1.94 -17.50 29.70
CA PHE A 255 -2.26 -18.81 29.15
C PHE A 255 -3.41 -18.65 28.15
N VAL A 256 -3.09 -18.34 26.89
CA VAL A 256 -4.06 -18.30 25.80
C VAL A 256 -4.39 -19.74 25.42
N ALA A 257 -5.50 -20.26 25.94
CA ALA A 257 -6.06 -21.53 25.48
C ALA A 257 -6.51 -21.35 24.03
N HIS A 258 -5.70 -21.81 23.09
CA HIS A 258 -6.05 -21.78 21.68
C HIS A 258 -7.15 -22.81 21.42
N VAL A 259 -8.40 -22.34 21.33
CA VAL A 259 -9.50 -23.14 20.80
C VAL A 259 -9.30 -23.21 19.29
N PRO A 260 -9.13 -24.40 18.69
CA PRO A 260 -9.02 -24.54 17.25
C PRO A 260 -10.32 -24.07 16.61
N LEU A 261 -10.31 -22.87 16.04
CA LEU A 261 -11.42 -22.34 15.26
C LEU A 261 -11.26 -22.83 13.81
N PRO A 262 -12.32 -23.41 13.20
CA PRO A 262 -12.28 -23.80 11.80
C PRO A 262 -11.97 -22.61 10.89
N ASP A 263 -11.12 -22.84 9.89
CA ASP A 263 -10.79 -21.83 8.88
C ASP A 263 -12.02 -21.46 8.02
N ASP A 264 -12.04 -20.27 7.44
CA ASP A 264 -13.16 -19.78 6.60
C ASP A 264 -13.59 -20.78 5.52
N LYS A 265 -12.62 -21.49 4.91
CA LYS A 265 -12.87 -22.53 3.89
C LYS A 265 -13.52 -23.80 4.45
N GLU A 266 -13.28 -24.10 5.71
CA GLU A 266 -13.88 -25.23 6.41
C GLU A 266 -15.31 -24.89 6.85
N ILE A 267 -15.53 -23.66 7.30
CA ILE A 267 -16.87 -23.11 7.55
C ILE A 267 -17.71 -23.15 6.28
N GLU A 268 -17.18 -22.70 5.14
CA GLU A 268 -17.88 -22.75 3.85
C GLU A 268 -18.27 -24.19 3.45
N ARG A 269 -17.36 -25.16 3.60
CA ARG A 269 -17.65 -26.57 3.32
C ARG A 269 -18.76 -27.11 4.22
N MET A 270 -18.69 -26.85 5.52
CA MET A 270 -19.74 -27.28 6.46
C MET A 270 -21.09 -26.63 6.15
N VAL A 271 -21.11 -25.36 5.77
CA VAL A 271 -22.34 -24.65 5.39
C VAL A 271 -22.91 -25.22 4.10
N LEU A 272 -22.07 -25.54 3.11
CA LEU A 272 -22.50 -26.16 1.86
C LEU A 272 -23.06 -27.58 2.09
N GLU A 273 -22.41 -28.39 2.92
CA GLU A 273 -22.92 -29.72 3.26
C GLU A 273 -24.25 -29.65 4.01
N LYS A 274 -24.38 -28.75 4.99
CA LYS A 274 -25.66 -28.52 5.69
C LYS A 274 -26.77 -28.10 4.73
N LYS A 275 -26.51 -27.14 3.83
CA LYS A 275 -27.49 -26.72 2.82
C LYS A 275 -27.84 -27.84 1.85
N LYS A 276 -26.86 -28.67 1.46
CA LYS A 276 -27.09 -29.84 0.62
C LYS A 276 -27.99 -30.86 1.31
N ILE A 277 -27.74 -31.15 2.58
CA ILE A 277 -28.58 -32.05 3.39
C ILE A 277 -29.98 -31.46 3.55
N GLU A 278 -30.11 -30.17 3.82
CA GLU A 278 -31.40 -29.49 3.98
C GLU A 278 -32.24 -29.50 2.69
N LEU A 279 -31.59 -29.32 1.54
CA LEU A 279 -32.25 -29.46 0.23
C LEU A 279 -32.64 -30.92 -0.03
N LEU A 280 -31.78 -31.87 0.30
CA LEU A 280 -32.12 -33.29 0.16
C LEU A 280 -33.31 -33.66 1.07
N SER A 281 -33.34 -33.19 2.32
CA SER A 281 -34.48 -33.44 3.21
C SER A 281 -35.78 -32.77 2.75
N LYS A 282 -35.69 -31.66 2.02
CA LYS A 282 -36.89 -30.93 1.51
C LYS A 282 -37.44 -31.54 0.23
N TYR A 283 -36.60 -32.11 -0.61
CA TYR A 283 -36.96 -32.48 -1.98
C TYR A 283 -36.83 -33.97 -2.28
N VAL A 284 -36.29 -34.78 -1.37
CA VAL A 284 -36.19 -36.23 -1.53
C VAL A 284 -37.21 -36.89 -0.61
N SER A 285 -38.09 -37.71 -1.17
CA SER A 285 -39.03 -38.54 -0.40
C SER A 285 -38.26 -39.66 0.33
N ASP A 286 -38.70 -40.02 1.53
CA ASP A 286 -38.01 -41.00 2.40
C ASP A 286 -37.71 -42.33 1.69
N GLY A 287 -38.61 -42.79 0.81
CA GLY A 287 -38.40 -44.02 0.02
C GLY A 287 -37.23 -43.95 -0.97
N LEU A 288 -36.93 -42.78 -1.55
CA LEU A 288 -35.80 -42.63 -2.49
C LEU A 288 -34.45 -42.57 -1.76
N LEU A 289 -34.46 -42.12 -0.50
CA LEU A 289 -33.29 -42.16 0.40
C LEU A 289 -32.97 -43.61 0.78
N GLU A 290 -33.98 -44.41 1.13
CA GLU A 290 -33.82 -45.84 1.44
C GLU A 290 -33.25 -46.61 0.24
N GLU A 291 -33.84 -46.46 -0.95
CA GLU A 291 -33.32 -47.07 -2.18
C GLU A 291 -31.88 -46.62 -2.49
N GLN A 292 -31.54 -45.36 -2.24
CA GLN A 292 -30.17 -44.87 -2.43
C GLN A 292 -29.20 -45.47 -1.40
N THR A 293 -29.63 -45.65 -0.15
CA THR A 293 -28.79 -46.24 0.90
C THR A 293 -28.59 -47.74 0.67
N GLU A 294 -29.62 -48.46 0.23
CA GLU A 294 -29.53 -49.85 -0.18
C GLU A 294 -28.63 -49.99 -1.41
N ALA A 295 -28.80 -49.15 -2.43
CA ALA A 295 -27.92 -49.14 -3.60
C ALA A 295 -26.46 -48.83 -3.25
N LYS A 296 -26.21 -47.88 -2.32
CA LYS A 296 -24.84 -47.58 -1.84
C LYS A 296 -24.24 -48.71 -1.01
N ALA A 297 -25.06 -49.41 -0.22
CA ALA A 297 -24.64 -50.59 0.53
C ALA A 297 -24.30 -51.76 -0.41
N MET A 298 -25.11 -51.97 -1.45
CA MET A 298 -24.86 -52.97 -2.51
C MET A 298 -23.60 -52.64 -3.33
N LEU A 299 -23.28 -51.36 -3.50
CA LEU A 299 -22.05 -50.90 -4.16
C LEU A 299 -20.83 -50.82 -3.23
N ASN A 300 -20.98 -51.18 -1.94
CA ASN A 300 -19.94 -51.15 -0.91
C ASN A 300 -19.19 -49.81 -0.80
N ILE A 301 -19.86 -48.68 -1.10
CA ILE A 301 -19.30 -47.34 -0.99
C ILE A 301 -19.63 -46.81 0.40
N GLN A 302 -19.00 -47.36 1.43
CA GLN A 302 -19.01 -46.75 2.76
C GLN A 302 -17.92 -45.68 2.80
N ARG A 303 -18.31 -44.40 2.87
CA ARG A 303 -17.36 -43.34 3.28
C ARG A 303 -16.93 -43.66 4.71
N SER A 304 -15.70 -44.09 4.90
CA SER A 304 -15.08 -44.24 6.20
C SER A 304 -15.02 -42.87 6.89
N SER A 305 -16.00 -42.61 7.77
CA SER A 305 -15.93 -41.57 8.78
C SER A 305 -15.07 -42.06 9.93
N SER A 306 -13.76 -42.07 9.74
CA SER A 306 -12.77 -42.18 10.81
C SER A 306 -11.73 -41.11 10.56
N GLY A 307 -11.58 -40.20 11.52
CA GLY A 307 -10.47 -39.28 11.55
C GLY A 307 -9.19 -40.09 11.69
N ASP A 308 -8.31 -39.97 10.70
CA ASP A 308 -6.97 -40.51 10.79
C ASP A 308 -6.06 -39.40 11.30
N GLU A 309 -5.78 -39.47 12.60
CA GLU A 309 -4.52 -39.00 13.16
C GLU A 309 -3.39 -39.86 12.60
N ASP A 310 -2.37 -39.19 12.06
CA ASP A 310 -1.14 -39.79 11.62
C ASP A 310 -0.39 -40.48 12.77
N HIS A 311 -0.33 -41.82 12.76
CA HIS A 311 0.77 -42.54 13.42
C HIS A 311 1.19 -43.84 12.69
N LEU A 312 2.37 -43.75 12.07
CA LEU A 312 3.45 -44.76 12.06
C LEU A 312 3.18 -46.15 11.45
N GLY A 313 3.58 -46.32 10.19
CA GLY A 313 4.65 -47.27 9.81
C GLY A 313 4.32 -48.76 9.60
N ARG A 314 4.97 -49.31 8.55
CA ARG A 314 5.02 -50.71 8.06
C ARG A 314 3.83 -51.07 7.15
N GLY A 315 3.97 -51.28 5.85
CA GLY A 315 5.04 -51.93 5.09
C GLY A 315 4.70 -53.41 4.89
N ARG A 316 4.08 -53.75 3.75
CA ARG A 316 4.39 -54.96 2.97
C ARG A 316 3.61 -55.06 1.66
N ASP A 317 4.38 -55.40 0.64
CA ASP A 317 4.02 -55.68 -0.75
C ASP A 317 3.08 -56.88 -0.93
N SER A 318 2.33 -56.90 -2.04
CA SER A 318 2.07 -58.08 -2.89
C SER A 318 1.02 -57.71 -3.96
N VAL A 319 1.41 -57.34 -5.18
CA VAL A 319 1.42 -58.24 -6.36
C VAL A 319 0.05 -58.88 -6.63
N TYR A 320 -0.67 -58.41 -7.66
CA TYR A 320 -1.08 -59.16 -8.85
C TYR A 320 -1.84 -58.21 -9.79
N GLY A 321 -1.28 -57.97 -10.98
CA GLY A 321 -1.96 -57.28 -12.06
C GLY A 321 -2.62 -58.26 -13.02
N VAL A 322 -3.76 -57.90 -13.60
CA VAL A 322 -4.18 -58.39 -14.91
C VAL A 322 -4.74 -57.22 -15.72
N ARG A 323 -4.17 -57.09 -16.92
CA ARG A 323 -4.45 -56.12 -17.98
C ARG A 323 -5.82 -56.35 -18.60
N GLU A 324 -6.47 -55.25 -19.01
CA GLU A 324 -7.18 -55.24 -20.29
C GLU A 324 -6.99 -53.90 -21.03
N ARG A 325 -6.80 -54.02 -22.35
CA ARG A 325 -6.27 -52.99 -23.24
C ARG A 325 -7.39 -52.13 -23.85
N GLN A 326 -7.00 -50.89 -24.13
CA GLN A 326 -7.74 -49.76 -24.73
C GLN A 326 -8.45 -50.04 -26.07
N PRO A 327 -9.24 -49.05 -26.54
CA PRO A 327 -8.79 -48.35 -27.74
C PRO A 327 -8.65 -46.82 -27.57
N ARG A 328 -7.68 -46.29 -28.30
CA ARG A 328 -7.20 -44.91 -28.37
C ARG A 328 -7.98 -44.07 -29.38
N GLU A 329 -8.14 -42.78 -29.09
CA GLU A 329 -8.03 -41.67 -30.08
C GLU A 329 -7.68 -40.37 -29.31
N GLN A 330 -6.41 -39.97 -29.29
CA GLN A 330 -5.74 -38.97 -30.17
C GLN A 330 -6.11 -37.50 -29.90
N ARG A 331 -5.23 -36.79 -29.17
CA ARG A 331 -4.40 -35.61 -29.60
C ARG A 331 -3.76 -34.95 -28.37
N LYS A 332 -2.44 -35.09 -28.19
CA LYS A 332 -1.36 -34.10 -28.49
C LYS A 332 -1.41 -32.85 -27.59
N SER A 333 -0.53 -32.84 -26.58
CA SER A 333 0.58 -31.88 -26.37
C SER A 333 0.11 -30.50 -25.89
N GLU A 334 0.44 -30.07 -24.68
CA GLU A 334 1.75 -29.50 -24.38
C GLU A 334 2.22 -29.70 -22.92
N ARG A 335 3.53 -29.91 -22.83
CA ARG A 335 4.39 -29.98 -21.64
C ARG A 335 4.67 -28.54 -21.18
N VAL A 336 4.44 -28.24 -19.91
CA VAL A 336 5.08 -27.10 -19.23
C VAL A 336 5.80 -27.65 -18.02
N ASP A 337 7.13 -27.57 -18.09
CA ASP A 337 8.06 -27.90 -17.04
C ASP A 337 7.93 -26.86 -15.90
N VAL A 338 7.58 -27.32 -14.69
CA VAL A 338 7.73 -26.52 -13.47
C VAL A 338 8.98 -27.01 -12.77
N VAL A 339 10.08 -26.30 -13.01
CA VAL A 339 11.32 -26.46 -12.25
C VAL A 339 11.06 -25.98 -10.83
N SER A 340 11.08 -26.95 -9.92
CA SER A 340 11.20 -26.71 -8.48
C SER A 340 12.67 -26.45 -8.18
N ASP A 341 12.98 -25.22 -7.78
CA ASP A 341 14.23 -24.90 -7.09
C ASP A 341 13.98 -23.71 -6.16
N SER A 342 13.95 -23.96 -4.86
CA SER A 342 14.41 -23.02 -3.84
C SER A 342 14.62 -23.77 -2.53
N GLU A 343 15.71 -24.53 -2.50
CA GLU A 343 16.42 -24.81 -1.27
C GLU A 343 16.78 -23.49 -0.57
N GLN A 344 16.60 -23.54 0.74
CA GLN A 344 16.86 -22.49 1.70
C GLN A 344 18.37 -22.19 1.73
N ARG A 345 18.77 -21.00 1.27
CA ARG A 345 20.06 -20.39 1.62
C ARG A 345 19.85 -19.35 2.70
N ALA A 346 20.30 -19.71 3.90
CA ALA A 346 20.48 -18.81 5.03
C ALA A 346 21.42 -17.64 4.64
N THR A 347 20.88 -16.43 4.56
CA THR A 347 21.64 -15.19 4.54
C THR A 347 21.65 -14.58 5.94
N LYS A 348 22.85 -14.19 6.38
CA LYS A 348 23.18 -13.58 7.67
C LYS A 348 22.39 -12.27 7.89
N PRO A 349 22.14 -11.85 9.15
CA PRO A 349 21.48 -10.58 9.43
C PRO A 349 22.38 -9.41 9.03
N GLU A 350 21.90 -8.62 8.07
CA GLU A 350 22.52 -7.38 7.63
C GLU A 350 22.25 -6.30 8.69
N SER A 351 23.32 -5.79 9.27
CA SER A 351 23.30 -4.71 10.26
C SER A 351 22.57 -3.48 9.72
N PHE A 352 21.52 -3.05 10.44
CA PHE A 352 20.78 -1.83 10.20
C PHE A 352 21.70 -0.60 10.34
N ARG A 353 22.30 -0.13 9.24
CA ARG A 353 22.94 1.19 9.19
C ARG A 353 21.85 2.24 9.11
N VAL A 354 21.56 2.88 10.25
CA VAL A 354 20.81 4.13 10.31
C VAL A 354 21.61 5.18 9.53
N GLY A 355 21.19 5.46 8.30
CA GLY A 355 21.74 6.53 7.47
C GLY A 355 21.31 7.89 7.99
N VAL A 356 21.90 8.36 9.08
CA VAL A 356 21.82 9.78 9.46
C VAL A 356 22.69 10.54 8.47
N LYS A 357 22.08 11.45 7.70
CA LYS A 357 22.78 12.28 6.71
C LYS A 357 23.84 13.12 7.44
N THR A 358 25.10 12.74 7.27
CA THR A 358 26.28 13.42 7.86
C THR A 358 26.43 14.88 7.44
N LYS A 359 25.68 15.34 6.43
CA LYS A 359 25.65 16.74 6.00
C LYS A 359 24.80 17.66 6.89
N ASP A 360 23.85 17.12 7.64
CA ASP A 360 22.95 17.93 8.47
C ASP A 360 23.53 18.16 9.87
N ILE A 361 24.30 17.19 10.40
CA ILE A 361 25.03 17.32 11.67
C ILE A 361 26.15 18.37 11.55
N ALA A 362 26.89 18.38 10.43
CA ALA A 362 27.95 19.37 10.21
C ALA A 362 27.39 20.81 10.15
N LYS A 363 26.22 21.01 9.52
CA LYS A 363 25.55 22.31 9.49
C LYS A 363 25.07 22.74 10.88
N PHE A 364 24.53 21.80 11.66
CA PHE A 364 24.06 22.08 13.02
C PHE A 364 25.22 22.48 13.96
N PHE A 365 26.36 21.80 13.85
CA PHE A 365 27.56 22.16 14.63
C PHE A 365 28.16 23.49 14.19
N THR A 366 28.19 23.81 12.89
CA THR A 366 28.67 25.13 12.43
C THR A 366 27.77 26.27 12.91
N THR A 367 26.44 26.08 12.92
CA THR A 367 25.53 27.12 13.41
C THR A 367 25.59 27.30 14.93
N LEU A 368 25.89 26.22 15.68
CA LEU A 368 26.09 26.29 17.13
C LEU A 368 27.41 26.99 17.48
N LEU A 369 28.49 26.69 16.75
CA LEU A 369 29.79 27.35 16.91
C LEU A 369 29.73 28.84 16.56
N ASP A 370 29.04 29.20 15.48
CA ASP A 370 28.83 30.62 15.14
C ASP A 370 27.97 31.35 16.17
N SER A 371 26.95 30.70 16.73
CA SER A 371 26.13 31.29 17.79
C SER A 371 26.91 31.46 19.10
N SER A 372 27.78 30.52 19.43
CA SER A 372 28.63 30.58 20.62
C SER A 372 29.73 31.65 20.49
N ASN A 373 30.38 31.75 19.32
CA ASN A 373 31.36 32.80 19.06
C ASN A 373 30.74 34.21 19.09
N LYS A 374 29.51 34.36 18.56
CA LYS A 374 28.78 35.63 18.60
C LYS A 374 28.32 36.02 20.01
N ALA A 375 28.06 35.04 20.88
CA ALA A 375 27.82 35.28 22.30
C ALA A 375 29.10 35.68 23.05
N ALA A 376 30.24 35.05 22.72
CA ALA A 376 31.54 35.39 23.30
C ALA A 376 32.03 36.80 22.88
N GLU A 377 31.79 37.22 21.64
CA GLU A 377 32.08 38.60 21.21
C GLU A 377 31.18 39.63 21.90
N ARG A 378 29.90 39.32 22.12
CA ARG A 378 28.99 40.20 22.88
C ARG A 378 29.42 40.36 24.34
N LEU A 379 29.96 39.31 24.96
CA LEU A 379 30.51 39.39 26.31
C LEU A 379 31.81 40.20 26.38
N LYS A 380 32.65 40.15 25.33
CA LYS A 380 33.86 40.98 25.25
C LYS A 380 33.56 42.47 25.03
N CYS A 381 32.49 42.82 24.31
CA CYS A 381 32.07 44.21 24.14
C CYS A 381 31.42 44.83 25.39
N VAL A 382 30.97 44.02 26.37
CA VAL A 382 30.42 44.51 27.65
C VAL A 382 31.51 44.66 28.72
N ALA A 383 32.70 44.09 28.48
CA ALA A 383 33.82 44.11 29.43
C ALA A 383 34.90 45.16 29.13
N ASN A 384 34.68 46.05 28.15
CA ASN A 384 35.55 47.19 27.83
C ASN A 384 34.86 48.52 28.10
#